data_AF-A0A2S6GXJ7-F1
#
_entry.id   AF-A0A2S6GXJ7-F1
#
_cell.length_a   1.000
_cell.length_b   1.000
_cell.length_c   1.000
_cell.angle_alpha   90.00
_cell.angle_beta   90.00
_cell.angle_gamma   90.00
#
_symmetry.space_group_name_H-M   'P 1'
#
loop_
_entity.id
_entity.type
_entity.pdbx_description
1 polymer ?
#
loop_
_entity_poly.entity_id
_entity_poly.type
_entity_poly.pdbx_seq_one_letter_code
_entity_poly.pdbx_strand_id
1 'polypeptide(L)' 'MIDFNSEQESNKVVFDEGKFRKMVTERAYSKFRKRGGIGGHDMEDWLEAESEIKKQCFYWFHDE' A
#
# COMPACT_ATOMS: atom_id res chain seq x y z
N MET A 1 -40.96 -5.32 -9.12
CA MET A 1 -39.99 -4.87 -10.13
C MET A 1 -38.94 -4.02 -9.44
N ILE A 2 -37.97 -4.69 -8.84
CA ILE A 2 -36.62 -4.18 -8.59
C ILE A 2 -35.75 -5.44 -8.60
N ASP A 3 -35.35 -5.86 -9.80
CA ASP A 3 -34.38 -6.93 -9.99
C ASP A 3 -32.98 -6.33 -9.81
N PHE A 4 -32.51 -6.27 -8.55
CA PHE A 4 -31.09 -6.04 -8.24
C PHE A 4 -30.34 -7.37 -8.27
N ASN A 5 -30.33 -8.01 -9.43
CA ASN A 5 -29.30 -8.99 -9.76
C ASN A 5 -28.47 -8.38 -10.89
N SER A 6 -27.38 -7.73 -10.51
CA SER A 6 -26.25 -7.56 -11.41
C SER A 6 -25.01 -7.92 -10.61
N GLU A 7 -24.77 -9.23 -10.61
CA GLU A 7 -23.47 -9.88 -10.54
C GLU A 7 -22.32 -8.91 -10.81
N GLN A 8 -21.69 -8.44 -9.74
CA GLN A 8 -20.27 -8.12 -9.73
C GLN A 8 -19.64 -8.80 -8.51
N GLU A 9 -19.96 -10.09 -8.36
CA GLU A 9 -19.12 -11.07 -7.68
C GLU A 9 -17.83 -11.24 -8.49
N SER A 10 -17.00 -10.20 -8.49
CA SER A 10 -15.63 -10.30 -8.92
C SER A 10 -14.80 -10.44 -7.65
N ASN A 11 -14.17 -11.60 -7.51
CA ASN A 11 -13.10 -11.89 -6.57
C ASN A 11 -11.94 -10.88 -6.76
N LYS A 12 -12.18 -9.62 -6.42
CA LYS A 12 -11.09 -8.71 -6.07
C LYS A 12 -10.70 -9.18 -4.70
N VAL A 13 -9.62 -9.96 -4.63
CA VAL A 13 -8.75 -9.95 -3.46
C VAL A 13 -8.78 -8.51 -2.97
N VAL A 14 -9.42 -8.28 -1.83
CA VAL A 14 -9.64 -6.94 -1.28
C VAL A 14 -8.25 -6.47 -0.85
N PHE A 15 -7.47 -6.04 -1.83
CA PHE A 15 -6.25 -5.32 -1.63
C PHE A 15 -6.73 -4.02 -1.02
N ASP A 16 -6.72 -3.99 0.30
CA ASP A 16 -7.22 -2.90 1.10
C ASP A 16 -6.31 -1.70 0.83
N GLU A 17 -6.64 -0.96 -0.22
CA GLU A 17 -5.84 0.15 -0.75
C GLU A 17 -5.63 1.20 0.33
N GLY A 18 -6.62 1.36 1.22
CA GLY A 18 -6.52 2.18 2.42
C GLY A 18 -5.43 1.69 3.37
N LYS A 19 -5.40 0.39 3.67
CA LYS A 19 -4.35 -0.22 4.51
C LYS A 19 -2.97 -0.13 3.85
N PHE A 20 -2.86 -0.39 2.55
CA PHE A 20 -1.61 -0.26 1.81
C PHE A 20 -1.08 1.18 1.87
N ARG A 21 -1.92 2.16 1.55
CA ARG A 21 -1.54 3.58 1.58
C ARG A 21 -1.13 4.05 2.97
N LYS A 22 -1.79 3.55 4.01
CA LYS A 22 -1.41 3.81 5.41
C LYS A 22 -0.01 3.27 5.72
N MET A 23 0.28 2.01 5.37
CA MET A 23 1.59 1.39 5.56
C MET A 23 2.71 2.14 4.83
N VAL A 24 2.48 2.53 3.57
CA VAL A 24 3.45 3.32 2.80
C VAL A 24 3.70 4.68 3.45
N THR A 25 2.65 5.36 3.90
CA THR A 25 2.76 6.68 4.56
C THR A 25 3.53 6.60 5.88
N GLU A 26 3.21 5.63 6.74
CA GLU A 26 3.93 5.41 8.01
C GLU A 26 5.41 5.10 7.76
N ARG A 27 5.70 4.31 6.72
CA ARG A 27 7.07 3.91 6.37
C ARG A 27 7.88 5.06 5.79
N ALA A 28 7.29 5.84 4.88
CA ALA A 28 7.92 7.04 4.32
C ALA A 28 8.21 8.09 5.41
N TYR A 29 7.25 8.33 6.31
CA TYR A 29 7.44 9.24 7.45
C TYR A 29 8.54 8.76 8.41
N SER A 30 8.63 7.45 8.65
CA SER A 30 9.72 6.87 9.45
C SER A 30 11.09 7.10 8.81
N LYS A 31 11.21 6.93 7.48
CA LYS A 31 12.45 7.21 6.72
C LYS A 31 12.83 8.68 6.79
N PHE A 32 11.88 9.58 6.53
CA PHE A 32 12.06 11.02 6.66
C PHE A 32 12.60 11.41 8.04
N ARG A 33 11.98 10.89 9.12
CA ARG A 33 12.44 11.14 10.49
C ARG A 33 13.83 10.56 10.77
N LYS A 34 14.15 9.36 10.26
CA LYS A 34 15.48 8.75 10.42
C LYS A 34 16.58 9.55 9.71
N ARG A 35 16.27 10.20 8.60
CA ARG A 35 17.19 11.08 7.85
C ARG A 35 17.39 12.45 8.51
N GLY A 36 16.74 12.71 9.64
CA GLY A 36 16.81 13.99 10.36
C GLY A 36 15.74 14.99 9.95
N GLY A 37 14.71 14.56 9.21
CA GLY A 37 13.62 15.44 8.76
C GLY A 37 14.07 16.48 7.73
N ILE A 38 15.10 16.17 6.96
CA ILE A 38 15.59 17.04 5.88
C ILE A 38 14.67 16.82 4.68
N GLY A 39 13.88 17.84 4.35
CA GLY A 39 13.03 17.85 3.15
C GLY A 39 13.84 17.84 1.86
N GLY A 40 13.20 17.46 0.76
CA GLY A 40 13.84 17.35 -0.56
C GLY A 40 14.08 15.91 -1.03
N HIS A 41 13.82 14.94 -0.16
CA HIS A 41 13.81 13.50 -0.50
C HIS A 41 12.45 12.86 -0.25
N ASP A 42 11.40 13.66 0.01
CA ASP A 42 10.07 13.17 0.38
C ASP A 42 9.50 12.21 -0.67
N MET A 43 9.72 12.50 -1.96
CA MET A 43 9.26 11.66 -3.06
C MET A 43 10.06 10.34 -3.17
N GLU A 44 11.37 10.39 -2.93
CA GLU A 44 12.23 9.20 -2.91
C GLU A 44 11.91 8.29 -1.72
N ASP A 45 11.74 8.88 -0.53
CA ASP A 45 11.33 8.17 0.68
C ASP A 45 9.96 7.49 0.50
N TRP A 46 9.05 8.13 -0.24
CA TRP A 46 7.73 7.58 -0.56
C TRP A 46 7.79 6.44 -1.58
N LEU A 47 8.56 6.60 -2.66
CA LEU A 47 8.76 5.53 -3.66
C LEU A 47 9.47 4.31 -3.06
N GLU A 48 10.46 4.54 -2.20
CA GLU A 48 11.17 3.44 -1.55
C GLU A 48 10.28 2.73 -0.53
N ALA A 49 9.50 3.47 0.25
CA ALA A 49 8.48 2.89 1.12
C ALA A 49 7.45 2.07 0.33
N GLU A 50 6.96 2.59 -0.79
CA GLU A 50 5.99 1.89 -1.64
C GLU A 50 6.55 0.57 -2.17
N SER A 51 7.78 0.59 -2.69
CA SER A 51 8.46 -0.61 -3.18
C SER A 51 8.66 -1.66 -2.07
N GLU A 52 9.03 -1.22 -0.86
CA GLU A 52 9.25 -2.10 0.28
C GLU A 52 7.96 -2.78 0.77
N ILE A 53 6.84 -2.04 0.82
CA ILE A 53 5.54 -2.60 1.18
C ILE A 53 5.01 -3.51 0.06
N LYS A 54 5.17 -3.15 -1.22
CA LYS A 54 4.81 -4.01 -2.35
C LYS A 54 5.57 -5.34 -2.32
N LYS A 55 6.88 -5.30 -2.06
CA LYS A 55 7.69 -6.52 -1.89
C LYS A 55 7.19 -7.35 -0.73
N GLN A 56 6.96 -6.75 0.44
CA GLN A 56 6.39 -7.48 1.58
C GLN A 56 5.07 -8.13 1.20
N CYS A 57 4.08 -7.38 0.71
CA CYS A 57 2.81 -7.97 0.28
C CYS A 57 3.00 -9.12 -0.72
N PHE A 58 3.91 -8.98 -1.69
CA PHE A 58 4.19 -10.04 -2.66
C PHE A 58 4.70 -11.33 -1.99
N TYR A 59 5.57 -11.24 -0.99
CA TYR A 59 6.03 -12.42 -0.23
C TYR A 59 4.92 -13.07 0.61
N TRP A 60 4.02 -12.27 1.18
CA TRP A 60 2.88 -12.79 1.97
C TRP A 60 1.85 -13.56 1.12
N PHE A 61 1.84 -13.36 -0.21
CA PHE A 61 0.95 -14.05 -1.14
C PHE A 61 1.63 -15.17 -1.95
N HIS A 62 2.92 -15.43 -1.73
CA HIS A 62 3.69 -16.44 -2.48
C HIS A 62 4.18 -17.62 -1.62
N ASP A 63 3.77 -17.67 -0.35
CA ASP A 63 4.00 -18.80 0.55
C ASP A 63 2.71 -19.66 0.58
N GLU A 64 2.47 -20.44 -0.48
CA GLU A 64 1.53 -21.57 -0.51
C GLU A 64 2.21 -22.82 -1.12
#